data_AF-A0A564RVS8-F1
#
_entry.id   AF-A0A564RVS8-F1
#
_cell.length_a   1.000
_cell.length_b   1.000
_cell.length_c   1.000
_cell.angle_alpha   90.00
_cell.angle_beta   90.00
_cell.angle_gamma   90.00
#
_symmetry.space_group_name_H-M   'P 1'
#
loop_
_entity.id
_entity.type
_entity.pdbx_description
1 polymer ?
#
loop_
_entity_poly.entity_id
_entity_poly.type
_entity_poly.pdbx_seq_one_letter_code
_entity_poly.pdbx_strand_id
1 'polypeptide(L)'
;MTNEIRYRLADAVSIYDNGQGYLLIVLGQRGTICRLPYRQMTFDLLQFLESPADIQSIEIRFPAVTRSSLRAAIDKLVSLDVLRVEHAEPRQIRCLLLGCGSIGSHIYRHISMLALEHITLVDHDVVTVDNIYRQDYVRTDIGKKKVDVLKSRASRCLSIDSIDKMITCHSELDELIDREKINLVIQAADVPSTTEVARMINYSCDKKDIAFIVNPGYFGNSVSLPEFYYPNNKYDYISSHLAIKDKLLLHHESGKLSYRLCSTLGSLVAEQVEDYRCHCCPAHYGEKGYFDIYDYAWHTEQVCKEPVPPNLL
;
A
#
# COMPACT_ATOMS: atom_id res chain seq x y z
N MET A 1 5.48 3.48 -23.25
CA MET A 1 4.06 3.80 -23.53
C MET A 1 3.67 4.85 -22.50
N THR A 2 3.29 6.05 -22.92
CA THR A 2 2.79 7.05 -21.97
C THR A 2 1.47 6.52 -21.42
N ASN A 3 1.44 6.12 -20.14
CA ASN A 3 0.21 5.77 -19.46
C ASN A 3 -0.76 6.95 -19.65
N GLU A 4 -1.88 6.70 -20.32
CA GLU A 4 -2.85 7.74 -20.62
C GLU A 4 -3.51 8.15 -19.29
N ILE A 5 -3.28 9.40 -18.90
CA ILE A 5 -3.81 9.99 -17.66
C ILE A 5 -5.24 10.47 -17.94
N ARG A 6 -6.17 10.08 -17.07
CA ARG A 6 -7.57 10.52 -17.06
C ARG A 6 -7.91 11.19 -15.74
N TYR A 7 -8.89 12.07 -15.78
CA TYR A 7 -9.40 12.78 -14.62
C TYR A 7 -10.86 12.41 -14.43
N ARG A 8 -11.29 12.31 -13.17
CA ARG A 8 -12.71 12.13 -12.81
C ARG A 8 -13.02 12.78 -11.48
N LEU A 9 -14.30 12.99 -11.20
CA LEU A 9 -14.79 13.37 -9.89
C LEU A 9 -14.40 12.29 -8.87
N ALA A 10 -13.88 12.72 -7.72
CA ALA A 10 -13.57 11.81 -6.63
C ALA A 10 -14.84 11.09 -6.15
N ASP A 11 -14.65 9.93 -5.52
CA ASP A 11 -15.76 9.15 -4.95
C ASP A 11 -16.34 9.83 -3.69
N ALA A 12 -17.60 9.53 -3.39
CA ALA A 12 -18.37 10.11 -2.28
C ALA A 12 -18.36 11.65 -2.26
N VAL A 13 -18.41 12.28 -3.43
CA VAL A 13 -18.54 13.73 -3.60
C VAL A 13 -20.00 14.13 -3.69
N SER A 14 -20.40 15.17 -2.95
CA SER A 14 -21.70 15.83 -3.10
C SER A 14 -21.51 17.32 -3.33
N ILE A 15 -22.15 17.87 -4.35
CA ILE A 15 -22.01 19.27 -4.76
C ILE A 15 -23.33 20.00 -4.53
N TYR A 16 -23.29 21.10 -3.79
CA TYR A 16 -24.45 21.94 -3.48
C TYR A 16 -24.19 23.36 -3.95
N ASP A 17 -25.20 24.01 -4.55
CA ASP A 17 -25.25 25.47 -4.62
C ASP A 17 -25.79 25.99 -3.29
N ASN A 18 -25.04 26.87 -2.63
CA ASN A 18 -25.46 27.44 -1.35
C ASN A 18 -26.35 28.70 -1.51
N GLY A 19 -26.66 29.11 -2.73
CA GLY A 19 -27.46 30.31 -3.02
C GLY A 19 -26.76 31.63 -2.70
N GLN A 20 -25.47 31.59 -2.31
CA GLN A 20 -24.64 32.75 -1.97
C GLN A 20 -23.47 32.92 -2.95
N GLY A 21 -23.56 32.31 -4.14
CA GLY A 21 -22.53 32.37 -5.17
C GLY A 21 -21.36 31.41 -4.94
N TYR A 22 -21.57 30.30 -4.22
CA TYR A 22 -20.55 29.27 -4.01
C TYR A 22 -21.11 27.86 -4.21
N LEU A 23 -20.24 26.99 -4.74
CA LEU A 23 -20.38 25.54 -4.65
C LEU A 23 -19.79 25.06 -3.32
N LEU A 24 -20.58 24.31 -2.55
CA LEU A 24 -20.11 23.53 -1.41
C LEU A 24 -19.93 22.09 -1.89
N ILE A 25 -18.69 21.63 -1.85
CA ILE A 25 -18.31 20.28 -2.27
C ILE A 25 -17.96 19.50 -1.01
N VAL A 26 -18.84 18.58 -0.62
CA VAL A 26 -18.64 17.67 0.50
C VAL A 26 -17.82 16.49 0.01
N LEU A 27 -16.66 16.27 0.62
CA LEU A 27 -15.76 15.14 0.36
C LEU A 27 -16.00 14.08 1.44
N GLY A 28 -16.92 13.15 1.17
CA GLY A 28 -17.44 12.20 2.17
C GLY A 28 -16.36 11.34 2.81
N GLN A 29 -15.34 10.92 2.03
CA GLN A 29 -14.23 10.09 2.52
C GLN A 29 -13.35 10.77 3.58
N ARG A 30 -13.33 12.12 3.61
CA ARG A 30 -12.55 12.90 4.59
C ARG A 30 -13.40 13.63 5.61
N GLY A 31 -14.73 13.65 5.42
CA GLY A 31 -15.63 14.50 6.20
C GLY A 31 -15.35 16.00 6.07
N THR A 32 -14.70 16.43 4.97
CA THR A 32 -14.35 17.84 4.74
C THR A 32 -15.29 18.50 3.73
N ILE A 33 -15.38 19.83 3.79
CA ILE A 33 -16.15 20.63 2.84
C ILE A 33 -15.22 21.62 2.15
N CYS A 34 -15.12 21.51 0.83
CA CYS A 34 -14.48 22.52 0.00
C CYS A 34 -15.51 23.57 -0.44
N ARG A 35 -15.11 24.84 -0.42
CA ARG A 35 -15.94 25.95 -0.90
C ARG A 35 -15.28 26.58 -2.12
N LEU A 36 -15.95 26.52 -3.26
CA LEU A 36 -15.49 27.13 -4.51
C LEU A 36 -16.47 28.21 -4.97
N PRO A 37 -16.02 29.33 -5.55
CA PRO A 37 -16.92 30.29 -6.18
C PRO A 37 -17.77 29.60 -7.26
N TYR A 38 -19.08 29.85 -7.25
CA TYR A 38 -19.98 29.31 -8.25
C TYR A 38 -19.70 29.98 -9.60
N ARG A 39 -19.30 29.17 -10.57
CA ARG A 39 -19.24 29.54 -11.98
C ARG A 39 -19.84 28.38 -12.76
N GLN A 40 -20.72 28.67 -13.72
CA GLN A 40 -21.36 27.63 -14.54
C GLN A 40 -20.32 26.70 -15.17
N MET A 41 -19.22 27.26 -15.70
CA MET A 41 -18.11 26.51 -16.27
C MET A 41 -17.45 25.52 -15.29
N THR A 42 -17.32 25.90 -14.01
CA THR A 42 -16.75 25.00 -12.99
C THR A 42 -17.70 23.84 -12.70
N PHE A 43 -19.00 24.12 -12.60
CA PHE A 43 -20.01 23.08 -12.44
C PHE A 43 -20.08 22.14 -13.65
N ASP A 44 -20.07 22.70 -14.87
CA ASP A 44 -20.07 21.93 -16.11
C ASP A 44 -18.84 21.02 -16.23
N LEU A 45 -17.66 21.48 -15.79
CA LEU A 45 -16.44 20.66 -15.74
C LEU A 45 -16.59 19.50 -14.75
N LEU A 46 -17.10 19.76 -13.54
CA LEU A 46 -17.32 18.72 -12.53
C LEU A 46 -18.33 17.68 -13.01
N GLN A 47 -19.42 18.12 -13.64
CA GLN A 47 -20.43 17.25 -14.23
C GLN A 47 -19.86 16.41 -15.39
N PHE A 48 -19.05 17.02 -16.26
CA PHE A 48 -18.39 16.29 -17.35
C PHE A 48 -17.47 15.19 -16.83
N LEU A 49 -16.80 15.45 -15.71
CA LEU A 49 -15.86 14.53 -15.06
C LEU A 49 -16.53 13.51 -14.13
N GLU A 50 -17.86 13.40 -14.09
CA GLU A 50 -18.54 12.24 -13.48
C GLU A 50 -18.09 10.93 -14.15
N SER A 51 -17.70 11.00 -15.42
CA SER A 51 -17.02 9.93 -16.16
C SER A 51 -15.54 10.28 -16.41
N PRO A 52 -14.61 9.31 -16.38
CA PRO A 52 -13.19 9.56 -16.64
C PRO A 52 -12.93 10.16 -18.03
N ALA A 53 -12.13 11.22 -18.11
CA ALA A 53 -11.74 11.86 -19.37
C ALA A 53 -10.26 12.28 -19.37
N ASP A 54 -9.58 12.11 -20.50
CA ASP A 54 -8.24 12.64 -20.72
C ASP A 54 -8.26 14.16 -21.00
N ILE A 55 -7.10 14.81 -20.96
CA ILE A 55 -6.99 16.26 -21.15
C ILE A 55 -7.44 16.74 -22.54
N GLN A 56 -7.28 15.93 -23.59
CA GLN A 56 -7.68 16.29 -24.95
C GLN A 56 -9.21 16.27 -25.08
N SER A 57 -9.86 15.27 -24.49
CA SER A 57 -11.31 15.17 -24.39
C SER A 57 -11.93 16.36 -23.64
N ILE A 58 -11.28 16.81 -22.56
CA ILE A 58 -11.69 18.02 -21.83
C ILE A 58 -11.50 19.27 -22.69
N GLU A 59 -10.38 19.42 -23.40
CA GLU A 59 -10.13 20.56 -24.30
C GLU A 59 -11.19 20.67 -25.41
N ILE A 60 -11.60 19.54 -25.99
CA ILE A 60 -12.67 19.48 -27.00
C ILE A 60 -14.01 19.93 -26.41
N ARG A 61 -14.32 19.52 -25.18
CA ARG A 61 -15.57 19.90 -24.50
C ARG A 61 -15.64 21.38 -24.14
N PHE A 62 -14.49 21.99 -23.82
CA PHE A 62 -14.37 23.36 -23.33
C PHE A 62 -13.52 24.24 -24.26
N PRO A 63 -13.90 24.43 -25.54
CA PRO A 63 -13.06 25.09 -26.55
C PRO A 63 -12.85 26.59 -26.29
N ALA A 64 -13.70 27.20 -25.46
CA ALA A 64 -13.59 28.61 -25.08
C ALA A 64 -12.54 28.87 -23.98
N VAL A 65 -11.96 27.82 -23.39
CA VAL A 65 -10.98 27.92 -22.31
C VAL A 65 -9.61 27.48 -22.81
N THR A 66 -8.56 28.24 -22.51
CA THR A 66 -7.21 27.86 -22.93
C THR A 66 -6.74 26.61 -22.19
N ARG A 67 -5.95 25.78 -22.86
CA ARG A 67 -5.32 24.58 -22.28
C ARG A 67 -4.63 24.83 -20.94
N SER A 68 -3.89 25.93 -20.82
CA SER A 68 -3.19 26.30 -19.59
C SER A 68 -4.16 26.58 -18.44
N SER A 69 -5.29 27.25 -18.72
CA SER A 69 -6.31 27.54 -17.72
C SER A 69 -7.07 26.28 -17.29
N LEU A 70 -7.39 25.38 -18.24
CA LEU A 70 -8.00 24.09 -17.94
C LEU A 70 -7.09 23.25 -17.04
N ARG A 71 -5.81 23.14 -17.37
CA ARG A 71 -4.82 22.44 -16.54
C ARG A 71 -4.74 23.03 -15.14
N ALA A 72 -4.61 24.34 -15.01
CA ALA A 72 -4.57 24.99 -13.70
C ALA A 72 -5.84 24.74 -12.86
N ALA A 73 -7.02 24.71 -13.49
CA ALA A 73 -8.27 24.37 -12.81
C ALA A 73 -8.30 22.91 -12.36
N ILE A 74 -7.92 21.98 -13.23
CA ILE A 74 -7.83 20.54 -12.92
C ILE A 74 -6.84 20.31 -11.79
N ASP A 75 -5.62 20.83 -11.89
CA ASP A 75 -4.57 20.70 -10.87
C ASP A 75 -5.05 21.25 -9.53
N LYS A 76 -5.79 22.37 -9.54
CA LYS A 76 -6.38 22.93 -8.32
C LYS A 76 -7.42 22.00 -7.72
N LEU A 77 -8.31 21.42 -8.52
CA LEU A 77 -9.34 20.50 -8.05
C LEU A 77 -8.74 19.17 -7.56
N VAL A 78 -7.68 18.68 -8.20
CA VAL A 78 -6.88 17.53 -7.74
C VAL A 78 -6.22 17.84 -6.39
N SER A 79 -5.62 19.02 -6.23
CA SER A 79 -5.01 19.45 -4.95
C SER A 79 -6.02 19.60 -3.80
N LEU A 80 -7.31 19.69 -4.13
CA LEU A 80 -8.41 19.80 -3.19
C LEU A 80 -9.12 18.45 -2.99
N ASP A 81 -8.62 17.36 -3.59
CA ASP A 81 -9.23 16.04 -3.58
C ASP A 81 -10.65 15.98 -4.18
N VAL A 82 -11.02 16.99 -4.97
CA VAL A 82 -12.31 17.04 -5.68
C VAL A 82 -12.26 16.16 -6.93
N LEU A 83 -11.11 16.13 -7.61
CA LEU A 83 -10.84 15.24 -8.73
C LEU A 83 -9.80 14.19 -8.34
N ARG A 84 -9.95 12.98 -8.89
CA ARG A 84 -8.94 11.93 -8.87
C ARG A 84 -8.25 11.87 -10.24
N VAL A 85 -6.97 11.52 -10.19
CA VAL A 85 -6.16 11.18 -11.36
C VAL A 85 -6.18 9.66 -11.48
N GLU A 86 -6.56 9.14 -12.64
CA GLU A 86 -6.57 7.72 -12.95
C GLU A 86 -5.61 7.43 -14.09
N HIS A 87 -4.88 6.33 -13.99
CA HIS A 87 -4.10 5.79 -15.10
C HIS A 87 -4.96 4.78 -15.86
N ALA A 88 -4.89 4.80 -17.20
CA ALA A 88 -5.73 3.93 -18.03
C ALA A 88 -5.54 2.44 -17.73
N GLU A 89 -4.32 2.01 -17.38
CA GLU A 89 -4.01 0.62 -17.04
C GLU A 89 -3.24 0.56 -15.72
N PRO A 90 -3.62 -0.33 -14.79
CA PRO A 90 -2.89 -0.56 -13.55
C PRO A 90 -1.58 -1.34 -13.78
N ARG A 91 -0.64 -1.22 -12.85
CA ARG A 91 0.58 -2.05 -12.81
C ARG A 91 0.22 -3.53 -12.71
N GLN A 92 0.92 -4.37 -13.47
CA GLN A 92 0.84 -5.82 -13.33
C GLN A 92 1.77 -6.27 -12.20
N ILE A 93 1.21 -6.46 -11.00
CA ILE A 93 1.98 -6.74 -9.79
C ILE A 93 2.34 -8.22 -9.69
N ARG A 94 3.65 -8.49 -9.64
CA ARG A 94 4.24 -9.80 -9.33
C ARG A 94 4.92 -9.68 -7.97
N CYS A 95 4.22 -10.15 -6.95
CA CYS A 95 4.59 -9.96 -5.56
C CYS A 95 5.35 -11.16 -4.99
N LEU A 96 6.38 -10.91 -4.19
CA LEU A 96 7.05 -11.88 -3.35
C LEU A 96 6.72 -11.61 -1.88
N LEU A 97 6.07 -12.56 -1.20
CA LEU A 97 5.80 -12.50 0.23
C LEU A 97 6.80 -13.39 0.99
N LEU A 98 7.71 -12.75 1.71
CA LEU A 98 8.72 -13.44 2.52
C LEU A 98 8.19 -13.65 3.92
N GLY A 99 7.79 -14.88 4.27
CA GLY A 99 7.23 -15.25 5.56
C GLY A 99 5.71 -15.41 5.52
N CYS A 100 5.22 -16.52 6.04
CA CYS A 100 3.81 -16.92 6.14
C CYS A 100 3.36 -17.06 7.61
N GLY A 101 4.05 -16.39 8.54
CA GLY A 101 3.71 -16.37 9.97
C GLY A 101 2.48 -15.53 10.33
N SER A 102 2.50 -14.93 11.53
CA SER A 102 1.38 -14.12 12.06
C SER A 102 0.98 -12.99 11.12
N ILE A 103 1.96 -12.19 10.68
CA ILE A 103 1.72 -11.08 9.74
C ILE A 103 1.48 -11.62 8.32
N GLY A 104 2.37 -12.49 7.84
CA GLY A 104 2.37 -12.95 6.45
C GLY A 104 1.09 -13.66 6.02
N SER A 105 0.56 -14.54 6.87
CA SER A 105 -0.70 -15.25 6.57
C SER A 105 -1.90 -14.29 6.43
N HIS A 106 -1.93 -13.20 7.20
CA HIS A 106 -2.97 -12.17 7.08
C HIS A 106 -2.74 -11.22 5.91
N ILE A 107 -1.50 -10.82 5.62
CA ILE A 107 -1.19 -10.09 4.39
C ILE A 107 -1.68 -10.88 3.20
N TYR A 108 -1.32 -12.16 3.11
CA TYR A 108 -1.74 -13.05 2.03
C TYR A 108 -3.27 -13.11 1.88
N ARG A 109 -4.03 -13.27 2.97
CA ARG A 109 -5.50 -13.26 2.95
C ARG A 109 -6.04 -12.04 2.19
N HIS A 110 -5.48 -10.87 2.43
CA HIS A 110 -5.96 -9.64 1.80
C HIS A 110 -5.44 -9.47 0.37
N ILE A 111 -4.13 -9.60 0.14
CA ILE A 111 -3.53 -9.35 -1.18
C ILE A 111 -3.92 -10.42 -2.21
N SER A 112 -4.20 -11.66 -1.78
CA SER A 112 -4.69 -12.72 -2.69
C SER A 112 -6.07 -12.41 -3.27
N MET A 113 -6.84 -11.54 -2.61
CA MET A 113 -8.15 -11.08 -3.09
C MET A 113 -8.06 -9.82 -3.96
N LEU A 114 -6.86 -9.30 -4.20
CA LEU A 114 -6.60 -8.29 -5.23
C LEU A 114 -6.38 -8.96 -6.60
N ALA A 115 -6.55 -8.19 -7.67
CA ALA A 115 -6.33 -8.67 -9.04
C ALA A 115 -4.84 -8.55 -9.42
N LEU A 116 -3.97 -9.28 -8.71
CA LEU A 116 -2.53 -9.29 -8.97
C LEU A 116 -2.18 -10.34 -10.04
N GLU A 117 -1.09 -10.09 -10.77
CA GLU A 117 -0.57 -10.99 -11.80
C GLU A 117 -0.01 -12.29 -11.17
N HIS A 118 0.74 -12.14 -10.08
CA HIS A 118 1.40 -13.28 -9.44
C HIS A 118 1.71 -13.02 -7.97
N ILE A 119 1.63 -14.05 -7.14
CA ILE A 119 2.19 -14.07 -5.78
C ILE A 119 3.11 -15.28 -5.61
N THR A 120 4.36 -15.05 -5.22
CA THR A 120 5.27 -16.09 -4.73
C THR A 120 5.33 -16.06 -3.20
N LEU A 121 4.98 -17.17 -2.56
CA LEU A 121 5.04 -17.36 -1.11
C LEU A 121 6.34 -18.06 -0.72
N VAL A 122 7.06 -17.52 0.27
CA VAL A 122 8.29 -18.15 0.79
C VAL A 122 8.22 -18.29 2.29
N ASP A 123 8.22 -19.52 2.78
CA ASP A 123 8.30 -19.87 4.20
C ASP A 123 8.68 -21.35 4.30
N HIS A 124 9.43 -21.73 5.34
CA HIS A 124 9.88 -23.12 5.53
C HIS A 124 9.06 -23.89 6.58
N ASP A 125 8.25 -23.19 7.37
CA ASP A 125 7.57 -23.76 8.52
C ASP A 125 6.37 -24.63 8.14
N VAL A 126 5.99 -25.45 9.11
CA VAL A 126 4.76 -26.23 9.13
C VAL A 126 3.77 -25.59 10.09
N VAL A 127 2.48 -25.69 9.79
CA VAL A 127 1.40 -25.22 10.67
C VAL A 127 1.38 -26.05 11.96
N THR A 128 1.48 -25.38 13.11
CA THR A 128 1.38 -25.98 14.44
C THR A 128 0.09 -25.58 15.16
N VAL A 129 -0.23 -26.25 16.27
CA VAL A 129 -1.43 -25.95 17.10
C VAL A 129 -1.44 -24.49 17.55
N ASP A 130 -0.28 -23.92 17.89
CA ASP A 130 -0.17 -22.54 18.35
C ASP A 130 -0.47 -21.51 17.25
N ASN A 131 -0.39 -21.90 15.98
CA ASN A 131 -0.66 -21.00 14.86
C ASN A 131 -2.15 -20.69 14.73
N ILE A 132 -3.02 -21.66 15.06
CA ILE A 132 -4.47 -21.58 14.84
C ILE A 132 -5.13 -20.37 15.54
N TYR A 133 -4.56 -19.91 16.65
CA TYR A 133 -5.15 -18.82 17.43
C TYR A 133 -4.90 -17.41 16.88
N ARG A 134 -3.93 -17.23 15.98
CA ARG A 134 -3.54 -15.89 15.50
C ARG A 134 -3.16 -15.82 14.02
N GLN A 135 -2.70 -16.91 13.42
CA GLN A 135 -2.39 -16.98 11.99
C GLN A 135 -3.64 -17.40 11.20
N ASP A 136 -3.63 -17.15 9.90
CA ASP A 136 -4.73 -17.55 9.02
C ASP A 136 -4.70 -19.05 8.67
N TYR A 137 -4.75 -19.89 9.70
CA TYR A 137 -4.76 -21.34 9.58
C TYR A 137 -5.89 -21.96 10.39
N VAL A 138 -6.43 -23.08 9.90
CA VAL A 138 -7.48 -23.83 10.59
C VAL A 138 -6.96 -25.17 11.10
N ARG A 139 -7.72 -25.83 11.98
CA ARG A 139 -7.30 -27.10 12.61
C ARG A 139 -6.90 -28.19 11.60
N THR A 140 -7.53 -28.23 10.44
CA THR A 140 -7.22 -29.19 9.36
C THR A 140 -5.93 -28.90 8.60
N ASP A 141 -5.25 -27.79 8.91
CA ASP A 141 -4.00 -27.39 8.29
C ASP A 141 -2.78 -27.85 9.09
N ILE A 142 -2.97 -28.25 10.35
CA ILE A 142 -1.90 -28.69 11.24
C ILE A 142 -1.09 -29.81 10.58
N GLY A 143 0.23 -29.68 10.59
CA GLY A 143 1.15 -30.64 9.98
C GLY A 143 1.44 -30.40 8.50
N LYS A 144 0.75 -29.47 7.83
CA LYS A 144 1.03 -29.08 6.44
C LYS A 144 1.99 -27.89 6.38
N LYS A 145 2.72 -27.78 5.27
CA LYS A 145 3.57 -26.61 4.98
C LYS A 145 2.72 -25.35 4.87
N LYS A 146 3.15 -24.29 5.53
CA LYS A 146 2.44 -23.01 5.58
C LYS A 146 2.17 -22.45 4.19
N VAL A 147 3.20 -22.47 3.33
CA VAL A 147 3.11 -21.98 1.94
C VAL A 147 2.09 -22.75 1.11
N ASP A 148 2.01 -24.07 1.26
CA ASP A 148 1.07 -24.91 0.50
C ASP A 148 -0.37 -24.70 0.96
N VAL A 149 -0.58 -24.54 2.27
CA VAL A 149 -1.90 -24.22 2.82
C VAL A 149 -2.40 -22.89 2.29
N LEU A 150 -1.57 -21.84 2.30
CA LEU A 150 -1.96 -20.53 1.78
C LEU A 150 -2.22 -20.59 0.27
N LYS A 151 -1.32 -21.22 -0.52
CA LYS A 151 -1.51 -21.43 -1.97
C LYS A 151 -2.82 -22.14 -2.31
N SER A 152 -3.30 -23.03 -1.44
CA SER A 152 -4.57 -23.75 -1.66
C SER A 152 -5.84 -22.93 -1.38
N ARG A 153 -5.72 -21.74 -0.79
CA ARG A 153 -6.87 -20.88 -0.50
C ARG A 153 -7.41 -20.22 -1.77
N ALA A 154 -8.69 -19.86 -1.75
CA ALA A 154 -9.30 -19.10 -2.83
C ALA A 154 -8.59 -17.76 -3.02
N SER A 155 -8.41 -17.36 -4.29
CA SER A 155 -7.66 -16.18 -4.68
C SER A 155 -8.25 -15.59 -5.95
N ARG A 156 -8.11 -14.27 -6.10
CA ARG A 156 -8.39 -13.51 -7.33
C ARG A 156 -7.12 -13.21 -8.13
N CYS A 157 -5.95 -13.54 -7.59
CA CYS A 157 -4.69 -13.45 -8.33
C CYS A 157 -4.65 -14.46 -9.47
N LEU A 158 -4.01 -14.09 -10.57
CA LEU A 158 -3.93 -14.96 -11.76
C LEU A 158 -3.10 -16.22 -11.51
N SER A 159 -2.08 -16.13 -10.66
CA SER A 159 -1.24 -17.28 -10.31
C SER A 159 -0.60 -17.12 -8.93
N ILE A 160 -0.40 -18.24 -8.24
CA ILE A 160 0.26 -18.30 -6.93
C ILE A 160 1.25 -19.46 -6.91
N ASP A 161 2.48 -19.18 -6.50
CA ASP A 161 3.50 -20.20 -6.26
C ASP A 161 4.00 -20.19 -4.82
N SER A 162 4.51 -21.36 -4.40
CA SER A 162 5.02 -21.60 -3.06
C SER A 162 6.45 -22.14 -3.14
N ILE A 163 7.31 -21.65 -2.26
CA ILE A 163 8.69 -22.09 -2.11
C ILE A 163 8.93 -22.41 -0.64
N ASP A 164 9.18 -23.69 -0.37
CA ASP A 164 9.56 -24.20 0.94
C ASP A 164 11.04 -23.90 1.22
N LYS A 165 11.35 -22.66 1.57
CA LYS A 165 12.72 -22.19 1.80
C LYS A 165 12.76 -21.07 2.84
N MET A 166 13.88 -20.98 3.56
CA MET A 166 14.27 -19.81 4.33
C MET A 166 15.29 -19.01 3.53
N ILE A 167 15.02 -17.73 3.27
CA ILE A 167 15.94 -16.82 2.57
C ILE A 167 16.78 -16.11 3.61
N THR A 168 18.10 -16.33 3.59
CA THR A 168 18.99 -15.81 4.65
C THR A 168 20.02 -14.80 4.15
N CYS A 169 20.13 -14.58 2.84
CA CYS A 169 21.06 -13.61 2.27
C CYS A 169 20.53 -13.00 0.97
N HIS A 170 21.10 -11.84 0.62
CA HIS A 170 20.66 -11.04 -0.52
C HIS A 170 20.84 -11.77 -1.87
N SER A 171 21.83 -12.66 -2.01
CA SER A 171 22.05 -13.38 -3.27
C SER A 171 20.90 -14.33 -3.59
N GLU A 172 20.36 -15.02 -2.59
CA GLU A 172 19.20 -15.90 -2.77
C GLU A 172 17.93 -15.10 -3.11
N LEU A 173 17.78 -13.92 -2.48
CA LEU A 173 16.68 -13.01 -2.78
C LEU A 173 16.80 -12.45 -4.21
N ASP A 174 17.99 -12.02 -4.62
CA ASP A 174 18.26 -11.52 -5.97
C ASP A 174 17.90 -12.55 -7.06
N GLU A 175 18.34 -13.81 -6.88
CA GLU A 175 18.03 -14.92 -7.79
C GLU A 175 16.52 -15.17 -7.89
N LEU A 176 15.82 -15.09 -6.77
CA LEU A 176 14.38 -15.29 -6.71
C LEU A 176 13.62 -14.16 -7.41
N ILE A 177 14.03 -12.91 -7.18
CA ILE A 177 13.47 -11.72 -7.83
C ILE A 177 13.58 -11.86 -9.35
N ASP A 178 14.75 -12.21 -9.85
CA ASP A 178 15.00 -12.35 -11.29
C ASP A 178 14.19 -13.49 -11.90
N ARG A 179 14.19 -14.66 -11.24
CA ARG A 179 13.54 -15.87 -11.76
C ARG A 179 12.02 -15.71 -11.87
N GLU A 180 11.39 -15.18 -10.82
CA GLU A 180 9.93 -15.02 -10.76
C GLU A 180 9.44 -13.68 -11.35
N LYS A 181 10.38 -12.82 -11.79
CA LYS A 181 10.13 -11.47 -12.32
C LYS A 181 9.36 -10.60 -11.33
N ILE A 182 9.80 -10.61 -10.08
CA ILE A 182 9.17 -9.87 -8.98
C ILE A 182 9.34 -8.38 -9.19
N ASN A 183 8.28 -7.61 -8.96
CA ASN A 183 8.30 -6.14 -8.96
C ASN A 183 7.79 -5.52 -7.65
N LEU A 184 7.41 -6.34 -6.67
CA LEU A 184 7.08 -5.92 -5.32
C LEU A 184 7.51 -6.99 -4.31
N VAL A 185 8.35 -6.64 -3.33
CA VAL A 185 8.70 -7.55 -2.22
C VAL A 185 7.99 -7.10 -0.95
N ILE A 186 7.38 -8.03 -0.21
CA ILE A 186 6.74 -7.76 1.07
C ILE A 186 7.41 -8.59 2.17
N GLN A 187 7.94 -7.90 3.18
CA GLN A 187 8.54 -8.53 4.34
C GLN A 187 7.49 -9.01 5.33
N ALA A 188 7.51 -10.28 5.70
CA ALA A 188 6.77 -10.83 6.84
C ALA A 188 7.56 -11.89 7.62
N ALA A 189 8.86 -12.01 7.33
CA ALA A 189 9.79 -12.96 7.96
C ALA A 189 10.58 -12.28 9.09
N ASP A 190 10.88 -13.07 10.11
CA ASP A 190 11.57 -12.67 11.33
C ASP A 190 12.93 -13.36 11.54
N VAL A 191 13.36 -14.21 10.59
CA VAL A 191 14.67 -14.89 10.61
C VAL A 191 15.51 -14.42 9.42
N PRO A 192 16.79 -14.03 9.61
CA PRO A 192 17.60 -14.10 10.83
C PRO A 192 17.23 -13.10 11.94
N SER A 193 16.71 -11.93 11.56
CA SER A 193 15.96 -11.01 12.41
C SER A 193 15.11 -10.10 11.53
N THR A 194 14.03 -9.52 12.03
CA THR A 194 13.20 -8.56 11.28
C THR A 194 14.04 -7.44 10.67
N THR A 195 15.03 -6.93 11.40
CA THR A 195 15.92 -5.87 10.95
C THR A 195 16.87 -6.33 9.84
N GLU A 196 17.44 -7.52 9.95
CA GLU A 196 18.36 -8.05 8.95
C GLU A 196 17.63 -8.42 7.66
N VAL A 197 16.43 -8.98 7.76
CA VAL A 197 15.57 -9.25 6.60
C VAL A 197 15.21 -7.94 5.89
N ALA A 198 14.82 -6.90 6.64
CA ALA A 198 14.54 -5.59 6.05
C ALA A 198 15.75 -4.99 5.33
N ARG A 199 16.96 -5.07 5.90
CA ARG A 199 18.21 -4.62 5.26
C ARG A 199 18.52 -5.41 3.98
N MET A 200 18.32 -6.73 4.02
CA MET A 200 18.50 -7.59 2.86
C MET A 200 17.52 -7.21 1.74
N ILE A 201 16.24 -7.01 2.06
CA ILE A 201 15.22 -6.57 1.11
C ILE A 201 15.59 -5.21 0.53
N ASN A 202 15.93 -4.22 1.36
CA ASN A 202 16.33 -2.89 0.90
C ASN A 202 17.48 -2.96 -0.10
N TYR A 203 18.56 -3.67 0.25
CA TYR A 203 19.72 -3.84 -0.63
C TYR A 203 19.35 -4.48 -1.97
N SER A 204 18.62 -5.60 -1.95
CA SER A 204 18.22 -6.31 -3.18
C SER A 204 17.25 -5.47 -4.01
N CYS A 205 16.29 -4.80 -3.39
CA CYS A 205 15.27 -4.05 -4.11
C CYS A 205 15.82 -2.76 -4.72
N ASP A 206 16.70 -2.04 -4.03
CA ASP A 206 17.42 -0.90 -4.59
C ASP A 206 18.28 -1.31 -5.79
N LYS A 207 19.03 -2.41 -5.65
CA LYS A 207 19.86 -2.97 -6.73
C LYS A 207 19.03 -3.37 -7.96
N LYS A 208 17.81 -3.86 -7.74
CA LYS A 208 16.92 -4.38 -8.78
C LYS A 208 15.93 -3.33 -9.30
N ASP A 209 15.91 -2.14 -8.72
CA ASP A 209 14.95 -1.07 -9.01
C ASP A 209 13.49 -1.52 -8.87
N ILE A 210 13.17 -2.20 -7.75
CA ILE A 210 11.81 -2.65 -7.43
C ILE A 210 11.29 -2.08 -6.12
N ALA A 211 9.96 -1.90 -6.03
CA ALA A 211 9.32 -1.43 -4.81
C ALA A 211 9.26 -2.53 -3.74
N PHE A 212 9.14 -2.13 -2.49
CA PHE A 212 9.04 -3.08 -1.38
C PHE A 212 8.29 -2.51 -0.17
N ILE A 213 7.73 -3.41 0.63
CA ILE A 213 7.07 -3.10 1.89
C ILE A 213 7.82 -3.80 3.01
N VAL A 214 8.27 -3.01 3.99
CA VAL A 214 8.92 -3.50 5.21
C VAL A 214 7.94 -3.44 6.36
N ASN A 215 7.86 -4.54 7.11
CA ASN A 215 7.12 -4.59 8.36
C ASN A 215 8.14 -4.53 9.51
N PRO A 216 8.25 -3.40 10.24
CA PRO A 216 9.22 -3.27 11.33
C PRO A 216 9.01 -4.26 12.48
N GLY A 217 7.84 -4.92 12.49
CA GLY A 217 7.48 -5.97 13.42
C GLY A 217 6.38 -5.53 14.39
N TYR A 218 6.22 -6.33 15.44
CA TYR A 218 5.29 -6.06 16.52
C TYR A 218 5.94 -6.43 17.84
N PHE A 219 5.39 -5.87 18.92
CA PHE A 219 5.76 -6.21 20.28
C PHE A 219 4.49 -6.35 21.11
N GLY A 220 4.16 -7.58 21.54
CA GLY A 220 2.82 -7.87 22.05
C GLY A 220 1.71 -7.43 21.09
N ASN A 221 0.84 -6.52 21.55
CA ASN A 221 -0.21 -5.87 20.74
C ASN A 221 0.18 -4.47 20.24
N SER A 222 1.43 -4.05 20.39
CA SER A 222 1.96 -2.88 19.72
C SER A 222 2.39 -3.27 18.31
N VAL A 223 1.88 -2.56 17.30
CA VAL A 223 2.15 -2.81 15.89
C VAL A 223 2.72 -1.57 15.27
N SER A 224 3.93 -1.68 14.73
CA SER A 224 4.53 -0.61 13.94
C SER A 224 3.86 -0.51 12.57
N LEU A 225 3.77 0.70 12.04
CA LEU A 225 3.27 0.96 10.70
C LEU A 225 4.08 0.15 9.66
N PRO A 226 3.42 -0.60 8.76
CA PRO A 226 4.02 -1.12 7.53
C PRO A 226 4.45 0.02 6.62
N GLU A 227 5.70 0.00 6.18
CA GLU A 227 6.31 1.10 5.45
C GLU A 227 6.53 0.70 3.99
N PHE A 228 5.98 1.49 3.07
CA PHE A 228 6.19 1.32 1.63
C PHE A 228 7.42 2.11 1.16
N TYR A 229 8.23 1.49 0.32
CA TYR A 229 9.46 2.04 -0.21
C TYR A 229 9.50 1.95 -1.74
N TYR A 230 9.95 3.04 -2.35
CA TYR A 230 10.40 3.03 -3.74
C TYR A 230 11.93 2.86 -3.76
N PRO A 231 12.47 2.10 -4.71
CA PRO A 231 13.91 1.86 -4.81
C PRO A 231 14.66 3.17 -5.07
N ASN A 232 15.87 3.28 -4.53
CA ASN A 232 16.80 4.39 -4.78
C ASN A 232 16.23 5.79 -4.45
N ASN A 233 15.19 5.87 -3.62
CA ASN A 233 14.58 7.13 -3.21
C ASN A 233 15.18 7.64 -1.88
N LYS A 234 14.98 8.92 -1.55
CA LYS A 234 15.50 9.54 -0.32
C LYS A 234 14.90 8.96 0.97
N TYR A 235 13.75 8.31 0.85
CA TYR A 235 13.13 7.60 1.96
C TYR A 235 13.78 6.21 2.09
N ASP A 236 14.98 6.17 2.66
CA ASP A 236 15.73 4.92 2.91
C ASP A 236 15.33 4.35 4.28
N TYR A 237 15.13 3.03 4.35
CA TYR A 237 14.91 2.26 5.57
C TYR A 237 15.95 2.55 6.67
N ILE A 238 17.18 2.91 6.30
CA ILE A 238 18.28 3.18 7.25
C ILE A 238 18.01 4.42 8.11
N SER A 239 17.18 5.36 7.66
CA SER A 239 17.12 6.73 8.19
C SER A 239 16.34 6.93 9.49
N SER A 240 15.63 5.92 9.98
CA SER A 240 14.39 6.23 10.70
C SER A 240 14.02 5.31 11.85
N HIS A 241 14.94 4.42 12.25
CA HIS A 241 14.89 3.83 13.57
C HIS A 241 15.48 4.83 14.55
N LEU A 242 14.63 5.48 15.35
CA LEU A 242 15.02 6.07 16.64
C LEU A 242 15.45 4.92 17.57
N ALA A 243 16.56 4.26 17.21
CA ALA A 243 17.14 3.22 18.04
C ALA A 243 17.62 3.91 19.31
N ILE A 244 16.93 3.65 20.41
CA ILE A 244 17.44 4.00 21.73
C ILE A 244 18.77 3.25 21.86
N LYS A 245 19.87 4.02 21.84
CA LYS A 245 21.24 3.47 21.90
C LYS A 245 21.60 3.00 23.30
N ASP A 246 20.81 3.39 24.29
CA ASP A 246 20.97 3.00 25.68
C ASP A 246 20.65 1.52 25.90
N LYS A 247 21.12 1.01 27.03
CA LYS A 247 20.90 -0.38 27.42
C LYS A 247 19.43 -0.62 27.76
N LEU A 248 18.79 -1.56 27.07
CA LEU A 248 17.48 -2.09 27.43
C LEU A 248 17.55 -2.74 28.83
N LEU A 249 16.79 -2.20 29.79
CA LEU A 249 16.77 -2.68 31.18
C LEU A 249 15.70 -3.75 31.42
N LEU A 250 14.52 -3.60 30.82
CA LEU A 250 13.39 -4.51 30.97
C LEU A 250 12.59 -4.56 29.67
N HIS A 251 12.14 -5.76 29.32
CA HIS A 251 11.26 -6.03 28.20
C HIS A 251 10.15 -6.97 28.67
N HIS A 252 8.89 -6.57 28.51
CA HIS A 252 7.74 -7.36 28.96
C HIS A 252 6.64 -7.42 27.90
N GLU A 253 6.38 -8.62 27.41
CA GLU A 253 5.18 -8.96 26.66
C GLU A 253 4.46 -10.13 27.33
N SER A 254 3.14 -10.07 27.38
CA SER A 254 2.31 -11.14 27.96
C SER A 254 1.82 -12.14 26.90
N GLY A 255 2.05 -11.85 25.62
CA GLY A 255 1.60 -12.69 24.51
C GLY A 255 2.03 -12.14 23.16
N LYS A 256 1.71 -12.89 22.10
CA LYS A 256 1.95 -12.49 20.71
C LYS A 256 0.82 -11.61 20.17
N LEU A 257 1.05 -11.02 19.00
CA LEU A 257 0.06 -10.20 18.30
C LEU A 257 -1.26 -10.93 18.12
N SER A 258 -2.36 -10.26 18.49
CA SER A 258 -3.71 -10.79 18.31
C SER A 258 -4.09 -10.93 16.83
N TYR A 259 -4.98 -11.88 16.53
CA TYR A 259 -5.51 -12.11 15.19
C TYR A 259 -6.09 -10.83 14.56
N ARG A 260 -6.85 -10.04 15.35
CA ARG A 260 -7.47 -8.78 14.89
C ARG A 260 -6.41 -7.79 14.39
N LEU A 261 -5.31 -7.65 15.12
CA LEU A 261 -4.25 -6.71 14.74
C LEU A 261 -3.43 -7.22 13.56
N CYS A 262 -3.21 -8.54 13.45
CA CYS A 262 -2.63 -9.14 12.23
C CYS A 262 -3.49 -8.81 11.00
N SER A 263 -4.82 -8.93 11.13
CA SER A 263 -5.76 -8.61 10.05
C SER A 263 -5.79 -7.12 9.72
N THR A 264 -5.65 -6.26 10.73
CA THR A 264 -5.61 -4.79 10.55
C THR A 264 -4.36 -4.37 9.78
N LEU A 265 -3.19 -4.91 10.16
CA LEU A 265 -1.94 -4.72 9.44
C LEU A 265 -2.05 -5.25 8.00
N GLY A 266 -2.56 -6.46 7.81
CA GLY A 266 -2.72 -7.04 6.48
C GLY A 266 -3.64 -6.21 5.57
N SER A 267 -4.66 -5.56 6.14
CA SER A 267 -5.56 -4.66 5.40
C SER A 267 -4.82 -3.41 4.91
N LEU A 268 -4.01 -2.77 5.77
CA LEU A 268 -3.22 -1.60 5.37
C LEU A 268 -2.19 -1.97 4.29
N VAL A 269 -1.50 -3.10 4.44
CA VAL A 269 -0.56 -3.57 3.40
C VAL A 269 -1.29 -3.78 2.08
N ALA A 270 -2.50 -4.36 2.09
CA ALA A 270 -3.27 -4.54 0.86
C ALA A 270 -3.69 -3.20 0.22
N GLU A 271 -4.03 -2.19 1.02
CA GLU A 271 -4.26 -0.82 0.53
C GLU A 271 -3.00 -0.25 -0.14
N GLN A 272 -1.84 -0.36 0.51
CA GLN A 272 -0.56 0.08 -0.08
C GLN A 272 -0.22 -0.66 -1.39
N VAL A 273 -0.52 -1.97 -1.48
CA VAL A 273 -0.35 -2.73 -2.73
C VAL A 273 -1.30 -2.23 -3.81
N GLU A 274 -2.56 -1.98 -3.47
CA GLU A 274 -3.58 -1.52 -4.42
C GLU A 274 -3.31 -0.10 -4.92
N ASP A 275 -2.87 0.80 -4.03
CA ASP A 275 -2.43 2.15 -4.39
C ASP A 275 -1.27 2.08 -5.38
N TYR A 276 -0.24 1.30 -5.06
CA TYR A 276 0.88 1.10 -5.97
C TYR A 276 0.43 0.48 -7.30
N ARG A 277 -0.49 -0.49 -7.27
CA ARG A 277 -1.08 -1.08 -8.47
C ARG A 277 -1.80 -0.03 -9.32
N CYS A 278 -2.50 0.91 -8.70
CA CYS A 278 -3.33 1.92 -9.36
C CYS A 278 -2.62 3.24 -9.65
N HIS A 279 -1.29 3.28 -9.54
CA HIS A 279 -0.52 4.49 -9.75
C HIS A 279 -0.81 5.64 -8.78
N CYS A 280 -1.22 5.29 -7.57
CA CYS A 280 -1.46 6.20 -6.47
C CYS A 280 -0.30 6.20 -5.49
N CYS A 281 -0.17 7.29 -4.73
CA CYS A 281 0.77 7.34 -3.63
C CYS A 281 0.31 6.32 -2.58
N PRO A 282 1.15 5.33 -2.19
CA PRO A 282 0.77 4.34 -1.20
C PRO A 282 0.35 4.98 0.12
N ALA A 283 -0.69 4.42 0.76
CA ALA A 283 -1.15 4.85 2.07
C ALA A 283 0.01 4.96 3.08
N HIS A 284 0.06 6.10 3.77
CA HIS A 284 1.10 6.45 4.74
C HIS A 284 2.55 6.45 4.18
N TYR A 285 2.72 6.70 2.88
CA TYR A 285 4.06 6.81 2.29
C TYR A 285 4.88 7.93 2.93
N GLY A 286 6.12 7.62 3.31
CA GLY A 286 7.01 8.59 3.95
C GLY A 286 6.61 8.93 5.39
N GLU A 287 5.69 8.18 5.97
CA GLU A 287 5.26 8.31 7.36
C GLU A 287 5.77 7.16 8.22
N LYS A 288 5.80 7.39 9.53
CA LYS A 288 6.08 6.39 10.55
C LYS A 288 5.10 6.46 11.67
N GLY A 289 4.81 5.33 12.29
CA GLY A 289 3.81 5.29 13.32
C GLY A 289 3.54 3.92 13.88
N TYR A 290 2.41 3.82 14.56
CA TYR A 290 1.90 2.61 15.16
C TYR A 290 0.38 2.58 15.09
N PHE A 291 -0.19 1.39 15.25
CA PHE A 291 -1.63 1.25 15.41
C PHE A 291 -2.02 1.43 16.89
N ASP A 292 -2.80 2.46 17.19
CA ASP A 292 -3.37 2.68 18.51
C ASP A 292 -4.62 1.81 18.68
N ILE A 293 -4.62 0.93 19.68
CA ILE A 293 -5.71 -0.02 19.91
C ILE A 293 -6.91 0.59 20.63
N TYR A 294 -6.77 1.76 21.26
CA TYR A 294 -7.81 2.48 21.95
C TYR A 294 -8.56 3.40 20.99
N ASP A 295 -7.82 4.15 20.19
CA ASP A 295 -8.38 5.02 19.14
C ASP A 295 -8.80 4.21 17.90
N TYR A 296 -8.29 2.97 17.79
CA TYR A 296 -8.53 2.07 16.66
C TYR A 296 -8.09 2.69 15.33
N ALA A 297 -6.94 3.37 15.34
CA ALA A 297 -6.43 4.13 14.22
C ALA A 297 -4.90 4.01 14.10
N TRP A 298 -4.38 4.26 12.89
CA TRP A 298 -2.96 4.47 12.68
C TRP A 298 -2.60 5.89 13.11
N HIS A 299 -1.68 6.00 14.07
CA HIS A 299 -1.10 7.28 14.47
C HIS A 299 0.27 7.39 13.84
N THR A 300 0.42 8.37 12.95
CA THR A 300 1.60 8.50 12.10
C THR A 300 2.15 9.93 12.11
N GLU A 301 3.44 10.03 11.81
CA GLU A 301 4.18 11.27 11.65
C GLU A 301 4.93 11.24 10.31
N GLN A 302 4.88 12.34 9.56
CA GLN A 302 5.62 12.47 8.31
C GLN A 302 7.14 12.57 8.60
N VAL A 303 7.91 11.61 8.10
CA VAL A 303 9.38 11.60 8.23
C VAL A 303 10.08 11.93 6.91
N CYS A 304 9.46 11.65 5.77
CA CYS A 304 9.90 12.11 4.46
C CYS A 304 9.06 13.31 4.01
N LYS A 305 9.65 14.50 3.90
CA LYS A 305 8.91 15.73 3.53
C LYS A 305 8.73 15.92 2.02
N GLU A 306 9.42 15.13 1.21
CA GLU A 306 9.34 15.24 -0.24
C GLU A 306 8.19 14.38 -0.77
N PRO A 307 7.36 14.89 -1.69
CA PRO A 307 6.29 14.10 -2.29
C PRO A 307 6.88 12.96 -3.13
N VAL A 308 6.09 11.90 -3.33
CA VAL A 308 6.48 10.84 -4.27
C VAL A 308 6.71 11.46 -5.66
N PRO A 309 7.88 11.25 -6.26
CA PRO A 309 8.15 11.68 -7.64
C PRO A 309 7.05 11.17 -8.59
N PRO A 310 6.44 12.02 -9.43
CA PRO A 310 5.36 11.61 -10.33
C PRO A 310 5.71 10.47 -11.29
N ASN A 311 6.99 10.25 -11.58
CA ASN A 311 7.45 9.14 -12.40
C ASN A 311 7.47 7.79 -11.68
N LEU A 312 7.38 7.79 -10.35
CA LEU A 312 7.24 6.59 -9.52
C LEU A 312 5.78 6.26 -9.21
N LEU A 313 4.89 7.25 -9.37
CA LEU A 313 3.44 7.08 -9.32
C LEU A 313 2.93 6.32 -10.53
#